data_AF-A0A525JB47-F1
#
_entry.id   AF-A0A525JB47-F1
#
_cell.length_a   1.000
_cell.length_b   1.000
_cell.length_c   1.000
_cell.angle_alpha   90.00
_cell.angle_beta   90.00
_cell.angle_gamma   90.00
#
_symmetry.space_group_name_H-M   'P 1'
#
loop_
_entity.id
_entity.type
_entity.pdbx_description
1 polymer ?
#
loop_
_entity_poly.entity_id
_entity_poly.type
_entity_poly.pdbx_seq_one_letter_code
_entity_poly.pdbx_strand_id
1 'polypeptide(L)'
;MTTPPDAPEFIPPKDPADYRPRPLLGFTFWAMMVLMLLCVLAGVVIAEFGPRLFKPHPPAAKPVAESAAASAEPAAASALPPPAVPAMAAGPGGASPDVARLSARVTTLESEQTHAAQAAAAALAASAVVEASQGTGPFADELSSLRGISPPSPEILALARLAPLGAPSRTALAISYPDYAARAAVAARQPGGKAGLGGKIVYELSRVVTLRRVGDVAGEGADALLTRAQRQVEDGDLDRALRTLDRLPAGARDAMAPWRARAERRAEIDRNASALRARALQTLAGEARGGA
;
A
#
# COMPACT_ATOMS: atom_id res chain seq x y z
N MET A 1 -13.00 -56.48 -68.43
CA MET A 1 -12.40 -57.17 -67.28
C MET A 1 -11.62 -56.15 -66.48
N THR A 2 -12.18 -55.66 -65.37
CA THR A 2 -11.45 -54.89 -64.35
C THR A 2 -12.33 -54.82 -63.10
N THR A 3 -12.01 -55.63 -62.11
CA THR A 3 -12.53 -55.59 -60.74
C THR A 3 -11.77 -54.51 -59.94
N PRO A 4 -12.44 -53.70 -59.09
CA PRO A 4 -11.74 -52.84 -58.14
C PRO A 4 -11.20 -53.65 -56.93
N PRO A 5 -10.13 -53.17 -56.26
CA PRO A 5 -9.40 -53.89 -55.22
C PRO A 5 -10.12 -53.93 -53.87
N ASP A 6 -9.83 -55.00 -53.12
CA ASP A 6 -10.36 -55.34 -51.79
C ASP A 6 -10.24 -54.21 -50.75
N ALA A 7 -11.30 -54.08 -49.95
CA ALA A 7 -11.34 -53.21 -48.77
C ALA A 7 -10.42 -53.74 -47.66
N PRO A 8 -9.78 -52.87 -46.84
CA PRO A 8 -8.98 -53.32 -45.72
C PRO A 8 -9.88 -53.94 -44.63
N GLU A 9 -9.73 -55.24 -44.44
CA GLU A 9 -10.38 -56.03 -43.40
C GLU A 9 -9.88 -55.56 -42.01
N PHE A 10 -10.74 -54.89 -41.25
CA PHE A 10 -10.46 -54.48 -39.88
C PHE A 10 -10.55 -55.70 -38.96
N ILE A 11 -9.40 -56.29 -38.65
CA ILE A 11 -9.27 -57.33 -37.62
C ILE A 11 -9.08 -56.63 -36.26
N PRO A 12 -10.02 -56.72 -35.31
CA PRO A 12 -9.82 -56.14 -33.98
C PRO A 12 -8.77 -56.96 -33.20
N PRO A 13 -7.73 -56.33 -32.62
CA PRO A 13 -6.77 -57.00 -31.74
C PRO A 13 -7.48 -57.57 -30.51
N LYS A 14 -7.36 -58.89 -30.33
CA LYS A 14 -7.96 -59.65 -29.23
C LYS A 14 -6.98 -59.68 -28.05
N ASP A 15 -6.98 -58.64 -27.22
CA ASP A 15 -6.57 -58.77 -25.82
C ASP A 15 -7.19 -57.66 -24.93
N PRO A 16 -8.17 -57.99 -24.06
CA PRO A 16 -8.80 -57.02 -23.15
C PRO A 16 -7.92 -56.67 -21.93
N ALA A 17 -6.75 -57.30 -21.76
CA ALA A 17 -5.89 -57.08 -20.59
C ALA A 17 -5.01 -55.81 -20.67
N ASP A 18 -4.84 -55.21 -21.85
CA ASP A 18 -4.01 -54.01 -22.05
C ASP A 18 -4.68 -52.69 -21.63
N TYR A 19 -5.98 -52.70 -21.31
CA TYR A 19 -6.70 -51.51 -20.85
C TYR A 19 -6.56 -51.23 -19.35
N ARG A 20 -5.68 -51.93 -18.63
CA ARG A 20 -5.49 -51.66 -17.20
C ARG A 20 -4.68 -50.37 -17.01
N PRO A 21 -5.24 -49.30 -16.43
CA PRO A 21 -4.50 -48.06 -16.24
C PRO A 21 -3.35 -48.31 -15.27
N ARG A 22 -2.11 -48.15 -15.75
CA ARG A 22 -0.92 -48.12 -14.90
C ARG A 22 -0.96 -46.84 -14.05
N PRO A 23 -0.72 -46.91 -12.72
CA PRO A 23 -0.64 -45.70 -11.90
C PRO A 23 0.60 -44.91 -12.31
N LEU A 24 0.40 -43.79 -13.02
CA LEU A 24 1.43 -42.91 -13.58
C LEU A 24 2.10 -41.98 -12.55
N LEU A 25 1.81 -42.16 -11.25
CA LEU A 25 2.51 -41.47 -10.17
C LEU A 25 3.38 -42.49 -9.42
N GLY A 26 4.57 -42.74 -9.98
CA GLY A 26 5.55 -43.61 -9.36
C GLY A 26 5.97 -43.08 -7.98
N PHE A 27 6.44 -43.99 -7.13
CA PHE A 27 7.05 -43.71 -5.81
C PHE A 27 8.01 -42.50 -5.82
N THR A 28 8.68 -42.27 -6.95
CA THR A 28 9.57 -41.14 -7.21
C THR A 28 8.91 -39.77 -7.10
N PHE A 29 7.65 -39.59 -7.55
CA PHE A 29 6.92 -38.32 -7.44
C PHE A 29 6.57 -38.01 -5.98
N TRP A 30 6.15 -39.03 -5.24
CA TRP A 30 5.82 -38.91 -3.83
C TRP A 30 7.08 -38.65 -2.98
N ALA A 31 8.20 -39.32 -3.31
CA ALA A 31 9.49 -39.05 -2.69
C ALA A 31 9.98 -37.62 -2.93
N MET A 32 9.80 -37.07 -4.15
CA MET A 32 10.15 -35.69 -4.47
C MET A 32 9.29 -34.68 -3.70
N MET A 33 7.98 -34.96 -3.55
CA MET A 33 7.08 -34.10 -2.77
C MET A 33 7.42 -34.09 -1.28
N VAL A 34 7.75 -35.24 -0.69
CA VAL A 34 8.17 -35.32 0.72
C VAL A 34 9.50 -34.59 0.94
N LEU A 35 10.47 -34.73 0.03
CA LEU A 35 11.75 -34.02 0.10
C LEU A 35 11.55 -32.50 -0.02
N MET A 36 10.68 -32.05 -0.93
CA MET A 36 10.41 -30.63 -1.12
C MET A 36 9.71 -30.02 0.11
N LEU A 37 8.80 -30.76 0.74
CA LEU A 37 8.14 -30.36 1.98
C LEU A 37 9.12 -30.32 3.16
N LEU A 38 10.07 -31.26 3.23
CA LEU A 38 11.14 -31.28 4.22
C LEU A 38 12.12 -30.12 4.06
N CYS A 39 12.47 -29.73 2.82
CA CYS A 39 13.26 -28.53 2.55
C CYS A 39 12.55 -27.24 2.97
N VAL A 40 11.24 -27.13 2.72
CA VAL A 40 10.45 -25.97 3.14
C VAL A 40 10.36 -25.90 4.66
N LEU A 41 10.12 -27.02 5.35
CA LEU A 41 10.10 -27.08 6.82
C LEU A 41 11.47 -26.72 7.42
N ALA A 42 12.57 -27.20 6.84
CA ALA A 42 13.91 -26.83 7.27
C ALA A 42 14.18 -25.31 7.10
N GLY A 43 13.73 -24.72 6.00
CA GLY A 43 13.82 -23.27 5.77
C GLY A 43 13.01 -22.44 6.78
N VAL A 44 11.79 -22.87 7.13
CA VAL A 44 10.96 -22.20 8.14
C VAL A 44 11.59 -22.29 9.53
N VAL A 45 12.18 -23.43 9.89
CA VAL A 45 12.89 -23.59 11.17
C VAL A 45 14.10 -22.67 11.26
N ILE A 46 14.88 -22.50 10.19
CA ILE A 46 16.03 -21.58 10.18
C ILE A 46 15.57 -20.12 10.29
N ALA A 47 14.47 -19.75 9.65
CA ALA A 47 13.91 -18.40 9.71
C ALA A 47 13.31 -18.04 11.10
N GLU A 48 12.72 -19.02 11.80
CA GLU A 48 12.14 -18.85 13.14
C GLU A 48 13.19 -18.92 14.27
N PHE A 49 14.26 -19.71 14.12
CA PHE A 49 15.30 -19.86 15.15
C PHE A 49 16.51 -18.92 14.99
N GLY A 50 16.72 -18.34 13.79
CA GLY A 50 17.74 -17.31 13.54
C GLY A 50 17.66 -16.07 14.46
N PRO A 51 16.48 -15.50 14.73
CA PRO A 51 16.37 -14.29 15.58
C PRO A 51 16.54 -14.55 17.08
N ARG A 52 16.60 -15.81 17.55
CA ARG A 52 16.73 -16.13 18.98
C ARG A 52 18.15 -16.37 19.45
N LEU A 53 19.11 -16.57 18.53
CA LEU A 53 20.53 -16.77 18.84
C LEU A 53 21.37 -15.48 18.76
N PHE A 54 20.87 -14.44 18.09
CA PHE A 54 21.57 -13.16 17.99
C PHE A 54 20.96 -12.14 18.97
N LYS A 55 21.66 -11.90 20.09
CA LYS A 55 21.43 -10.71 20.91
C LYS A 55 21.98 -9.49 20.14
N PRO A 56 21.17 -8.45 19.84
CA PRO A 56 21.73 -7.19 19.36
C PRO A 56 22.48 -6.48 20.51
N HIS A 57 23.74 -6.12 20.25
CA HIS A 57 24.51 -5.21 21.08
C HIS A 57 24.00 -3.77 20.88
N PRO A 58 23.77 -2.98 21.94
CA PRO A 58 23.37 -1.57 21.78
C PRO A 58 24.49 -0.78 21.09
N PRO A 59 24.17 0.22 20.24
CA PRO A 59 25.20 0.99 19.55
C PRO A 59 25.97 1.86 20.55
N ALA A 60 27.24 1.50 20.74
CA ALA A 60 28.23 2.38 21.32
C ALA A 60 28.50 3.54 20.34
N ALA A 61 28.07 4.74 20.72
CA ALA A 61 28.60 5.97 20.17
C ALA A 61 30.12 6.01 20.37
N LYS A 62 30.87 6.40 19.33
CA LYS A 62 32.09 7.24 19.40
C LYS A 62 32.66 7.50 17.97
N PRO A 63 33.51 8.53 17.82
CA PRO A 63 33.44 9.50 16.74
C PRO A 63 34.60 9.36 15.75
N VAL A 64 34.48 10.06 14.63
CA VAL A 64 35.57 10.29 13.67
C VAL A 64 36.48 11.40 14.20
N ALA A 65 37.75 11.08 14.42
CA ALA A 65 38.88 12.01 14.44
C ALA A 65 39.21 12.40 12.97
N GLU A 66 39.80 13.53 12.59
CA GLU A 66 40.84 14.33 13.22
C GLU A 66 41.07 15.63 12.41
N SER A 67 41.81 16.56 13.04
CA SER A 67 42.63 17.62 12.44
C SER A 67 41.99 19.00 12.28
N ALA A 68 42.32 19.93 13.18
CA ALA A 68 43.51 20.76 12.99
C ALA A 68 43.57 21.92 14.00
N ALA A 69 44.54 21.79 14.90
CA ALA A 69 45.46 22.84 15.37
C ALA A 69 44.97 24.11 16.10
N ALA A 70 45.75 24.37 17.15
CA ALA A 70 46.20 25.67 17.65
C ALA A 70 45.39 26.33 18.77
N SER A 71 45.83 26.00 20.00
CA SER A 71 46.45 26.96 20.92
C SER A 71 45.71 28.28 21.23
N ALA A 72 45.17 28.39 22.45
CA ALA A 72 45.63 29.34 23.47
C ALA A 72 44.52 29.61 24.50
N GLU A 73 44.64 29.00 25.67
CA GLU A 73 44.33 29.69 26.92
C GLU A 73 45.66 30.27 27.42
N PRO A 74 45.69 31.45 28.07
CA PRO A 74 45.24 31.47 29.45
C PRO A 74 44.60 32.79 29.94
N ALA A 75 43.97 32.66 31.11
CA ALA A 75 43.88 33.66 32.17
C ALA A 75 42.87 34.81 32.00
N ALA A 76 41.62 34.53 32.37
CA ALA A 76 40.74 35.56 32.92
C ALA A 76 41.20 35.90 34.34
N ALA A 77 41.99 36.97 34.45
CA ALA A 77 42.22 37.68 35.69
C ALA A 77 40.90 38.18 36.28
N SER A 78 40.73 37.96 37.58
CA SER A 78 39.74 38.65 38.38
C SER A 78 39.98 40.15 38.30
N ALA A 79 39.05 40.89 37.72
CA ALA A 79 39.03 42.34 37.75
C ALA A 79 37.65 42.83 38.23
N LEU A 80 37.74 43.66 39.27
CA LEU A 80 36.73 44.48 39.93
C LEU A 80 35.58 45.01 39.04
N PRO A 81 34.42 45.31 39.65
CA PRO A 81 33.25 45.85 38.96
C PRO A 81 33.51 47.23 38.34
N PRO A 82 32.94 47.55 37.17
CA PRO A 82 32.96 48.92 36.67
C PRO A 82 32.07 49.83 37.53
N PRO A 83 32.45 51.11 37.69
CA PRO A 83 31.72 52.08 38.49
C PRO A 83 30.37 52.41 37.86
N ALA A 84 29.39 52.71 38.70
CA ALA A 84 28.11 53.28 38.32
C ALA A 84 28.32 54.51 37.45
N VAL A 85 28.04 54.38 36.15
CA VAL A 85 27.78 55.53 35.30
C VAL A 85 26.48 56.17 35.78
N PRO A 86 26.46 57.47 36.09
CA PRO A 86 25.23 58.15 36.45
C PRO A 86 24.24 57.97 35.30
N ALA A 87 23.03 57.54 35.64
CA ALA A 87 21.89 57.54 34.77
C ALA A 87 21.72 58.95 34.18
N MET A 88 22.27 59.16 32.99
CA MET A 88 21.89 60.27 32.16
C MET A 88 20.48 59.94 31.71
N ALA A 89 19.51 60.57 32.38
CA ALA A 89 18.12 60.53 32.03
C ALA A 89 17.97 60.96 30.56
N ALA A 90 17.99 59.99 29.65
CA ALA A 90 17.33 60.12 28.38
C ALA A 90 15.85 60.29 28.74
N GLY A 91 15.36 61.51 28.60
CA GLY A 91 13.95 61.83 28.82
C GLY A 91 13.06 60.87 28.02
N PRO A 92 11.78 60.75 28.39
CA PRO A 92 10.82 59.96 27.63
C PRO A 92 10.54 60.69 26.31
N GLY A 93 11.50 60.68 25.38
CA GLY A 93 11.24 60.84 23.97
C GLY A 93 10.56 59.57 23.53
N GLY A 94 9.29 59.41 23.92
CA GLY A 94 8.44 58.35 23.42
C GLY A 94 8.59 58.37 21.90
N ALA A 95 9.02 57.24 21.33
CA ALA A 95 9.02 57.06 19.89
C ALA A 95 7.68 57.62 19.39
N SER A 96 7.75 58.58 18.45
CA SER A 96 6.55 59.23 17.92
C SER A 96 5.52 58.14 17.59
N PRO A 97 4.24 58.27 17.94
CA PRO A 97 3.24 57.19 17.80
C PRO A 97 3.21 56.58 16.39
N ASP A 98 3.63 57.34 15.38
CA ASP A 98 3.80 56.90 14.00
C ASP A 98 4.96 55.89 13.82
N VAL A 99 6.09 56.07 14.49
CA VAL A 99 7.21 55.11 14.48
C VAL A 99 6.79 53.80 15.11
N ALA A 100 6.10 53.84 16.27
CA ALA A 100 5.57 52.63 16.91
C ALA A 100 4.56 51.90 16.01
N ARG A 101 3.70 52.64 15.30
CA ARG A 101 2.74 52.09 14.32
C ARG A 101 3.46 51.46 13.12
N LEU A 102 4.47 52.12 12.57
CA LEU A 102 5.24 51.60 11.44
C LEU A 102 6.03 50.35 11.83
N SER A 103 6.69 50.35 13.00
CA SER A 103 7.38 49.17 13.52
C SER A 103 6.41 47.99 13.73
N ALA A 104 5.23 48.23 14.31
CA ALA A 104 4.21 47.19 14.45
C ALA A 104 3.77 46.63 13.09
N ARG A 105 3.55 47.49 12.09
CA ARG A 105 3.21 47.07 10.72
C ARG A 105 4.32 46.26 10.07
N VAL A 106 5.59 46.66 10.24
CA VAL A 106 6.74 45.91 9.71
C VAL A 106 6.81 44.53 10.36
N THR A 107 6.69 44.43 11.68
CA THR A 107 6.66 43.13 12.37
C THR A 107 5.51 42.24 11.91
N THR A 108 4.32 42.81 11.68
CA THR A 108 3.20 42.08 11.09
C THR A 108 3.54 41.57 9.69
N LEU A 109 4.06 42.41 8.80
CA LEU A 109 4.43 42.02 7.44
C LEU A 109 5.55 40.96 7.41
N GLU A 110 6.56 41.08 8.28
CA GLU A 110 7.63 40.09 8.42
C GLU A 110 7.09 38.74 8.90
N SER A 111 6.15 38.76 9.85
CA SER A 111 5.48 37.54 10.31
C SER A 111 4.64 36.90 9.21
N GLU A 112 3.87 37.69 8.46
CA GLU A 112 3.05 37.23 7.34
C GLU A 112 3.92 36.63 6.22
N GLN A 113 5.04 37.27 5.87
CA GLN A 113 6.00 36.73 4.90
C GLN A 113 6.59 35.40 5.37
N THR A 114 6.93 35.29 6.65
CA THR A 114 7.46 34.05 7.24
C THR A 114 6.43 32.92 7.19
N HIS A 115 5.17 33.22 7.54
CA HIS A 115 4.06 32.26 7.46
C HIS A 115 3.77 31.83 6.01
N ALA A 116 3.75 32.78 5.07
CA ALA A 116 3.56 32.48 3.65
C ALA A 116 4.69 31.59 3.10
N ALA A 117 5.94 31.86 3.45
CA ALA A 117 7.09 31.04 3.05
C ALA A 117 7.00 29.62 3.62
N GLN A 118 6.60 29.46 4.89
CA GLN A 118 6.38 28.14 5.50
C GLN A 118 5.23 27.38 4.84
N ALA A 119 4.12 28.06 4.54
CA ALA A 119 2.98 27.46 3.85
C ALA A 119 3.34 27.00 2.43
N ALA A 120 4.13 27.79 1.70
CA ALA A 120 4.65 27.42 0.38
C ALA A 120 5.59 26.20 0.46
N ALA A 121 6.52 26.17 1.41
CA ALA A 121 7.40 25.03 1.64
C ALA A 121 6.61 23.76 1.99
N ALA A 122 5.60 23.87 2.86
CA ALA A 122 4.72 22.75 3.20
C ALA A 122 3.90 22.26 1.99
N ALA A 123 3.43 23.16 1.12
CA ALA A 123 2.70 22.79 -0.10
C ALA A 123 3.59 22.07 -1.13
N LEU A 124 4.85 22.48 -1.26
CA LEU A 124 5.85 21.80 -2.10
C LEU A 124 6.17 20.41 -1.53
N ALA A 125 6.43 20.30 -0.23
CA ALA A 125 6.67 19.01 0.43
C ALA A 125 5.45 18.08 0.32
N ALA A 126 4.23 18.61 0.47
CA ALA A 126 3.00 17.85 0.27
C ALA A 126 2.87 17.35 -1.19
N SER A 127 3.26 18.19 -2.16
CA SER A 127 3.26 17.80 -3.57
C SER A 127 4.28 16.68 -3.86
N ALA A 128 5.47 16.75 -3.26
CA ALA A 128 6.48 15.70 -3.36
C ALA A 128 5.98 14.36 -2.75
N VAL A 129 5.32 14.39 -1.60
CA VAL A 129 4.69 13.19 -0.99
C VAL A 129 3.61 12.62 -1.91
N VAL A 130 2.77 13.47 -2.50
CA VAL A 130 1.72 13.04 -3.43
C VAL A 130 2.34 12.38 -4.67
N GLU A 131 3.40 12.96 -5.22
CA GLU A 131 4.13 12.39 -6.35
C GLU A 131 4.79 11.05 -6.01
N ALA A 132 5.50 10.97 -4.88
CA ALA A 132 6.10 9.72 -4.40
C ALA A 132 5.05 8.63 -4.15
N SER A 133 3.90 8.99 -3.57
CA SER A 133 2.78 8.08 -3.30
C SER A 133 2.14 7.49 -4.57
N GLN A 134 2.35 8.13 -5.74
CA GLN A 134 1.86 7.61 -7.00
C GLN A 134 2.69 6.42 -7.52
N GLY A 135 3.94 6.29 -7.07
CA GLY A 135 4.81 5.18 -7.39
C GLY A 135 4.35 3.84 -6.79
N THR A 136 5.17 2.80 -7.00
CA THR A 136 4.94 1.45 -6.44
C THR A 136 5.72 1.18 -5.17
N GLY A 137 6.71 2.01 -4.85
CA GLY A 137 7.63 1.83 -3.74
C GLY A 137 7.14 2.46 -2.43
N PRO A 138 7.88 2.22 -1.34
CA PRO A 138 7.73 2.99 -0.11
C PRO A 138 8.02 4.48 -0.33
N PHE A 139 7.36 5.35 0.43
CA PHE A 139 7.51 6.81 0.38
C PHE A 139 7.62 7.42 1.80
N ALA A 140 8.21 6.66 2.72
CA ALA A 140 8.32 7.02 4.13
C ALA A 140 9.25 8.22 4.35
N ASP A 141 10.29 8.34 3.52
CA ASP A 141 11.31 9.39 3.64
C ASP A 141 10.71 10.75 3.30
N GLU A 142 9.98 10.87 2.19
CA GLU A 142 9.30 12.09 1.77
C GLU A 142 8.25 12.52 2.80
N LEU A 143 7.51 11.55 3.35
CA LEU A 143 6.53 11.82 4.39
C LEU A 143 7.19 12.31 5.69
N SER A 144 8.39 11.82 6.00
CA SER A 144 9.15 12.28 7.17
C SER A 144 9.57 13.75 7.03
N SER A 145 10.00 14.17 5.83
CA SER A 145 10.33 15.56 5.53
C SER A 145 9.11 16.48 5.67
N LEU A 146 7.94 16.05 5.16
CA LEU A 146 6.70 16.82 5.32
C LEU A 146 6.31 16.97 6.80
N ARG A 147 6.47 15.93 7.62
CA ARG A 147 6.16 15.95 9.06
C ARG A 147 7.05 16.89 9.86
N GLY A 148 8.26 17.18 9.37
CA GLY A 148 9.16 18.15 10.02
C GLY A 148 8.70 19.60 9.87
N ILE A 149 7.88 19.90 8.86
CA ILE A 149 7.53 21.28 8.45
C ILE A 149 6.02 21.53 8.59
N SER A 150 5.18 20.50 8.47
CA SER A 150 3.72 20.62 8.48
C SER A 150 3.11 20.16 9.82
N PRO A 151 2.06 20.83 10.32
CA PRO A 151 1.30 20.37 11.48
C PRO A 151 0.74 18.95 11.28
N PRO A 152 0.60 18.15 12.35
CA PRO A 152 0.01 16.83 12.25
C PRO A 152 -1.43 16.91 11.74
N SER A 153 -1.74 16.08 10.74
CA SER A 153 -3.07 16.00 10.13
C SER A 153 -3.52 14.53 10.03
N PRO A 154 -4.84 14.26 9.96
CA PRO A 154 -5.32 12.89 9.83
C PRO A 154 -4.83 12.21 8.56
N GLU A 155 -4.66 12.96 7.46
CA GLU A 155 -4.13 12.46 6.20
C GLU A 155 -2.67 12.02 6.34
N ILE A 156 -1.84 12.84 7.01
CA ILE A 156 -0.42 12.52 7.28
C ILE A 156 -0.31 11.26 8.16
N LEU A 157 -1.17 11.11 9.16
CA LEU A 157 -1.18 9.94 10.03
C LEU A 157 -1.65 8.68 9.29
N ALA A 158 -2.65 8.79 8.43
CA ALA A 158 -3.11 7.68 7.60
C ALA A 158 -2.02 7.23 6.61
N LEU A 159 -1.41 8.18 5.90
CA LEU A 159 -0.29 7.93 4.99
C LEU A 159 0.92 7.34 5.72
N ALA A 160 1.21 7.75 6.96
CA ALA A 160 2.34 7.22 7.73
C ALA A 160 2.23 5.71 8.00
N ARG A 161 1.03 5.17 8.10
CA ARG A 161 0.82 3.71 8.25
C ARG A 161 1.05 2.95 6.95
N LEU A 162 0.83 3.59 5.80
CA LEU A 162 0.88 2.98 4.47
C LEU A 162 2.22 3.21 3.76
N ALA A 163 2.92 4.29 4.09
CA ALA A 163 4.16 4.72 3.46
C ALA A 163 5.29 3.67 3.50
N PRO A 164 5.47 2.86 4.56
CA PRO A 164 6.49 1.81 4.57
C PRO A 164 6.19 0.65 3.63
N LEU A 165 4.90 0.38 3.34
CA LEU A 165 4.48 -0.73 2.49
C LEU A 165 4.41 -0.33 1.02
N GLY A 166 4.05 0.93 0.73
CA GLY A 166 3.65 1.35 -0.61
C GLY A 166 2.42 0.58 -1.12
N ALA A 167 2.06 0.82 -2.38
CA ALA A 167 1.03 0.05 -3.06
C ALA A 167 1.36 -0.12 -4.55
N PRO A 168 0.96 -1.24 -5.17
CA PRO A 168 1.11 -1.40 -6.62
C PRO A 168 0.37 -0.28 -7.37
N SER A 169 0.92 0.12 -8.52
CA SER A 169 0.29 1.12 -9.39
C SER A 169 -1.05 0.62 -9.91
N ARG A 170 -1.92 1.54 -10.34
CA ARG A 170 -3.21 1.21 -10.96
C ARG A 170 -3.03 0.28 -12.17
N THR A 171 -2.01 0.53 -12.98
CA THR A 171 -1.65 -0.32 -14.11
C THR A 171 -1.24 -1.72 -13.68
N ALA A 172 -0.41 -1.85 -12.64
CA ALA A 172 -0.02 -3.16 -12.11
C ALA A 172 -1.23 -3.93 -11.52
N LEU A 173 -2.16 -3.22 -10.87
CA LEU A 173 -3.42 -3.79 -10.39
C LEU A 173 -4.31 -4.28 -11.55
N ALA A 174 -4.41 -3.50 -12.63
CA ALA A 174 -5.13 -3.88 -13.84
C ALA A 174 -4.51 -5.10 -14.53
N ILE A 175 -3.18 -5.13 -14.68
CA ILE A 175 -2.46 -6.26 -15.29
C ILE A 175 -2.63 -7.54 -14.47
N SER A 176 -2.61 -7.44 -13.14
CA SER A 176 -2.75 -8.61 -12.27
C SER A 176 -4.19 -9.08 -12.11
N TYR A 177 -5.18 -8.22 -12.34
CA TYR A 177 -6.60 -8.51 -12.09
C TYR A 177 -7.11 -9.79 -12.78
N PRO A 178 -6.85 -10.05 -14.09
CA PRO A 178 -7.41 -11.22 -14.78
C PRO A 178 -7.05 -12.57 -14.15
N ASP A 179 -5.83 -12.70 -13.59
CA ASP A 179 -5.40 -13.93 -12.92
C ASP A 179 -6.19 -14.19 -11.63
N TYR A 180 -6.45 -13.15 -10.82
CA TYR A 180 -7.32 -13.28 -9.64
C TYR A 180 -8.77 -13.52 -10.03
N ALA A 181 -9.26 -12.83 -11.06
CA ALA A 181 -10.63 -12.99 -11.55
C ALA A 181 -10.88 -14.41 -12.06
N ALA A 182 -9.95 -15.02 -12.78
CA ALA A 182 -10.06 -16.41 -13.24
C ALA A 182 -10.19 -17.39 -12.05
N ARG A 183 -9.36 -17.23 -11.01
CA ARG A 183 -9.43 -18.05 -9.78
C ARG A 183 -10.74 -17.83 -9.04
N ALA A 184 -11.20 -16.59 -8.96
CA ALA A 184 -12.47 -16.23 -8.33
C ALA A 184 -13.68 -16.80 -9.07
N ALA A 185 -13.67 -16.80 -10.41
CA ALA A 185 -14.71 -17.40 -11.24
C ALA A 185 -14.80 -18.92 -11.02
N VAL A 186 -13.65 -19.60 -10.89
CA VAL A 186 -13.61 -21.03 -10.52
C VAL A 186 -14.15 -21.25 -9.11
N ALA A 187 -13.75 -20.44 -8.14
CA ALA A 187 -14.21 -20.54 -6.76
C ALA A 187 -15.71 -20.24 -6.61
N ALA A 188 -16.28 -19.37 -7.44
CA ALA A 188 -17.71 -19.08 -7.49
C ALA A 188 -18.56 -20.31 -7.89
N ARG A 189 -17.98 -21.20 -8.68
CA ARG A 189 -18.64 -22.42 -9.19
C ARG A 189 -18.49 -23.62 -8.25
N GLN A 190 -17.61 -23.57 -7.25
CA GLN A 190 -17.44 -24.66 -6.30
C GLN A 190 -18.59 -24.66 -5.28
N PRO A 191 -19.31 -25.77 -5.08
CA PRO A 191 -20.31 -25.86 -4.02
C PRO A 191 -19.59 -25.66 -2.67
N GLY A 192 -20.03 -24.64 -1.92
CA GLY A 192 -19.38 -24.26 -0.67
C GLY A 192 -19.19 -25.46 0.26
N GLY A 193 -17.94 -25.80 0.56
CA GLY A 193 -17.52 -26.91 1.42
C GLY A 193 -17.91 -26.78 2.89
N LYS A 194 -18.96 -26.01 3.21
CA LYS A 194 -19.60 -25.91 4.53
C LYS A 194 -20.91 -26.69 4.63
N ALA A 195 -21.23 -27.54 3.64
CA ALA A 195 -22.20 -28.61 3.84
C ALA A 195 -21.48 -29.81 4.46
N GLY A 196 -21.48 -29.89 5.80
CA GLY A 196 -21.05 -31.08 6.52
C GLY A 196 -21.75 -32.34 5.98
N LEU A 197 -21.14 -33.50 6.21
CA LEU A 197 -21.49 -34.81 5.63
C LEU A 197 -22.99 -35.20 5.63
N GLY A 198 -23.89 -34.53 6.37
CA GLY A 198 -25.34 -34.67 6.25
C GLY A 198 -25.98 -34.04 4.99
N GLY A 199 -25.29 -33.13 4.30
CA GLY A 199 -25.78 -32.48 3.08
C GLY A 199 -25.73 -33.34 1.83
N LYS A 200 -24.88 -34.38 1.81
CA LYS A 200 -24.75 -35.30 0.64
C LYS A 200 -26.00 -36.16 0.41
N ILE A 201 -26.78 -36.42 1.46
CA ILE A 201 -28.02 -37.21 1.38
C ILE A 201 -29.20 -36.34 0.91
N VAL A 202 -29.25 -35.07 1.35
CA VAL A 202 -30.19 -34.07 0.81
C VAL A 202 -29.84 -33.68 -0.63
N TYR A 203 -28.56 -33.72 -1.00
CA TYR A 203 -28.07 -33.40 -2.34
C TYR A 203 -28.60 -34.39 -3.41
N GLU A 204 -28.66 -35.69 -3.12
CA GLU A 204 -29.21 -36.68 -4.06
C GLU A 204 -30.74 -36.57 -4.23
N LEU A 205 -31.49 -36.13 -3.21
CA LEU A 205 -32.93 -35.84 -3.32
C LEU A 205 -33.24 -34.46 -3.93
N SER A 206 -32.33 -33.49 -3.81
CA SER A 206 -32.46 -32.17 -4.44
C SER A 206 -32.07 -32.14 -5.92
N ARG A 207 -31.50 -33.24 -6.45
CA ARG A 207 -31.08 -33.37 -7.86
C ARG A 207 -32.23 -33.26 -8.87
N VAL A 208 -33.48 -33.36 -8.41
CA VAL A 208 -34.72 -33.10 -9.19
C VAL A 208 -35.20 -31.64 -9.07
N VAL A 209 -34.77 -30.90 -8.05
CA VAL A 209 -35.16 -29.49 -7.78
C VAL A 209 -34.00 -28.50 -8.02
N THR A 210 -32.85 -28.96 -8.52
CA THR A 210 -31.84 -28.10 -9.14
C THR A 210 -32.21 -27.83 -10.60
N LEU A 211 -33.49 -27.49 -10.84
CA LEU A 211 -33.84 -26.65 -11.97
C LEU A 211 -33.11 -25.32 -11.76
N ARG A 212 -31.92 -25.25 -12.36
CA ARG A 212 -31.64 -24.14 -13.25
C ARG A 212 -31.91 -22.77 -12.61
N ARG A 213 -31.21 -22.45 -11.51
CA ARG A 213 -30.89 -21.05 -11.17
C ARG A 213 -29.82 -20.53 -12.16
N VAL A 214 -30.02 -20.71 -13.47
CA VAL A 214 -29.32 -19.95 -14.53
C VAL A 214 -30.30 -18.96 -15.13
N GLY A 215 -31.01 -18.29 -14.24
CA GLY A 215 -31.63 -16.99 -14.41
C GLY A 215 -31.04 -16.04 -13.38
N ASP A 216 -29.74 -16.15 -13.09
CA ASP A 216 -29.06 -14.99 -12.52
C ASP A 216 -29.07 -13.96 -13.66
N VAL A 217 -29.88 -12.93 -13.48
CA VAL A 217 -30.18 -11.89 -14.46
C VAL A 217 -28.87 -11.46 -15.12
N ALA A 218 -28.86 -11.32 -16.45
CA ALA A 218 -27.71 -10.87 -17.22
C ALA A 218 -27.16 -9.55 -16.64
N GLY A 219 -26.26 -9.63 -15.65
CA GLY A 219 -25.83 -8.47 -14.87
C GLY A 219 -25.50 -8.68 -13.39
N GLU A 220 -25.94 -9.76 -12.72
CA GLU A 220 -25.67 -9.99 -11.27
C GLU A 220 -24.93 -11.31 -10.95
N GLY A 221 -24.74 -12.20 -11.93
CA GLY A 221 -23.92 -13.40 -11.74
C GLY A 221 -22.45 -13.09 -11.43
N ALA A 222 -21.77 -14.02 -10.74
CA ALA A 222 -20.36 -13.84 -10.32
C ALA A 222 -19.42 -13.50 -11.49
N ASP A 223 -19.57 -14.15 -12.64
CA ASP A 223 -18.79 -13.83 -13.84
C ASP A 223 -19.10 -12.40 -14.35
N ALA A 224 -20.38 -11.99 -14.34
CA ALA A 224 -20.79 -10.65 -14.75
C ALA A 224 -20.24 -9.56 -13.81
N LEU A 225 -20.22 -9.82 -12.50
CA LEU A 225 -19.61 -8.93 -11.51
C LEU A 225 -18.09 -8.82 -11.70
N LEU A 226 -17.41 -9.93 -11.96
CA LEU A 226 -15.96 -9.95 -12.24
C LEU A 226 -15.62 -9.18 -13.53
N THR A 227 -16.38 -9.34 -14.60
CA THR A 227 -16.19 -8.56 -15.84
C THR A 227 -16.53 -7.08 -15.67
N ARG A 228 -17.55 -6.76 -14.86
CA ARG A 228 -17.89 -5.36 -14.53
C ARG A 228 -16.77 -4.70 -13.72
N ALA A 229 -16.25 -5.40 -12.72
CA ALA A 229 -15.12 -4.90 -11.92
C ALA A 229 -13.85 -4.78 -12.76
N GLN A 230 -13.59 -5.67 -13.72
CA GLN A 230 -12.46 -5.55 -14.64
C GLN A 230 -12.47 -4.21 -15.39
N ARG A 231 -13.61 -3.86 -16.01
CA ARG A 231 -13.76 -2.58 -16.72
C ARG A 231 -13.53 -1.39 -15.79
N GLN A 232 -14.05 -1.45 -14.57
CA GLN A 232 -13.84 -0.38 -13.58
C GLN A 232 -12.37 -0.23 -13.18
N VAL A 233 -11.62 -1.33 -13.07
CA VAL A 233 -10.17 -1.29 -12.82
C VAL A 233 -9.41 -0.71 -14.02
N GLU A 234 -9.79 -1.10 -15.25
CA GLU A 234 -9.22 -0.57 -16.49
C GLU A 234 -9.50 0.93 -16.66
N ASP A 235 -10.69 1.38 -16.23
CA ASP A 235 -11.07 2.81 -16.16
C ASP A 235 -10.37 3.57 -15.02
N GLY A 236 -9.64 2.88 -14.14
CA GLY A 236 -8.95 3.46 -12.99
C GLY A 236 -9.84 3.78 -11.78
N ASP A 237 -11.09 3.33 -11.76
CA ASP A 237 -12.06 3.49 -10.67
C ASP A 237 -11.99 2.28 -9.71
N LEU A 238 -10.94 2.26 -8.87
CA LEU A 238 -10.71 1.21 -7.89
C LEU A 238 -11.82 1.16 -6.82
N ASP A 239 -12.34 2.30 -6.38
CA ASP A 239 -13.40 2.37 -5.38
C ASP A 239 -14.69 1.69 -5.87
N ARG A 240 -15.05 1.91 -7.14
CA ARG A 240 -16.21 1.25 -7.73
C ARG A 240 -15.96 -0.23 -8.00
N ALA A 241 -14.74 -0.59 -8.41
CA ALA A 241 -14.33 -1.98 -8.57
C ALA A 241 -14.50 -2.76 -7.25
N LEU A 242 -13.96 -2.22 -6.14
CA LEU A 242 -14.07 -2.83 -4.82
C LEU A 242 -15.54 -3.04 -4.39
N ARG A 243 -16.39 -2.01 -4.56
CA ARG A 243 -17.84 -2.13 -4.27
C ARG A 243 -18.54 -3.19 -5.12
N THR A 244 -18.11 -3.39 -6.37
CA THR A 244 -18.65 -4.44 -7.23
C THR A 244 -18.20 -5.81 -6.74
N LEU A 245 -16.94 -5.96 -6.32
CA LEU A 245 -16.39 -7.20 -5.80
C LEU A 245 -16.98 -7.63 -4.46
N ASP A 246 -17.47 -6.69 -3.64
CA ASP A 246 -18.15 -7.00 -2.38
C ASP A 246 -19.43 -7.82 -2.57
N ARG A 247 -20.04 -7.74 -3.75
CA ARG A 247 -21.26 -8.50 -4.11
C ARG A 247 -20.96 -9.94 -4.52
N LEU A 248 -19.70 -10.32 -4.71
CA LEU A 248 -19.33 -11.67 -5.12
C LEU A 248 -19.73 -12.71 -4.06
N PRO A 249 -20.00 -13.96 -4.45
CA PRO A 249 -20.20 -15.05 -3.50
C PRO A 249 -18.95 -15.28 -2.64
N ALA A 250 -19.11 -15.84 -1.44
CA ALA A 250 -18.04 -15.96 -0.45
C ALA A 250 -16.75 -16.60 -1.02
N GLY A 251 -16.85 -17.73 -1.74
CA GLY A 251 -15.68 -18.39 -2.33
C GLY A 251 -14.91 -17.51 -3.32
N ALA A 252 -15.62 -16.69 -4.11
CA ALA A 252 -14.99 -15.75 -5.03
C ALA A 252 -14.37 -14.54 -4.30
N ARG A 253 -14.98 -14.06 -3.22
CA ARG A 253 -14.40 -12.99 -2.37
C ARG A 253 -13.11 -13.42 -1.70
N ASP A 254 -13.04 -14.69 -1.27
CA ASP A 254 -11.84 -15.26 -0.66
C ASP A 254 -10.70 -15.34 -1.68
N ALA A 255 -10.99 -15.81 -2.90
CA ALA A 255 -10.02 -15.85 -3.99
C ALA A 255 -9.52 -14.45 -4.41
N MET A 256 -10.39 -13.43 -4.35
CA MET A 256 -10.03 -12.03 -4.64
C MET A 256 -9.37 -11.31 -3.47
N ALA A 257 -9.39 -11.84 -2.24
CA ALA A 257 -8.93 -11.13 -1.05
C ALA A 257 -7.50 -10.57 -1.16
N PRO A 258 -6.50 -11.30 -1.69
CA PRO A 258 -5.14 -10.77 -1.83
C PRO A 258 -5.02 -9.60 -2.82
N TRP A 259 -5.87 -9.59 -3.86
CA TRP A 259 -5.92 -8.48 -4.82
C TRP A 259 -6.68 -7.29 -4.23
N ARG A 260 -7.82 -7.54 -3.57
CA ARG A 260 -8.62 -6.50 -2.89
C ARG A 260 -7.79 -5.75 -1.86
N ALA A 261 -7.04 -6.45 -1.01
CA ALA A 261 -6.18 -5.81 -0.02
C ALA A 261 -5.13 -4.86 -0.64
N ARG A 262 -4.62 -5.17 -1.84
CA ARG A 262 -3.71 -4.29 -2.58
C ARG A 262 -4.44 -3.09 -3.20
N ALA A 263 -5.61 -3.34 -3.78
CA ALA A 263 -6.44 -2.30 -4.38
C ALA A 263 -7.00 -1.32 -3.33
N GLU A 264 -7.46 -1.81 -2.18
CA GLU A 264 -7.90 -1.02 -1.03
C GLU A 264 -6.79 -0.12 -0.52
N ARG A 265 -5.58 -0.67 -0.36
CA ARG A 265 -4.41 0.12 0.04
C ARG A 265 -4.11 1.23 -0.96
N ARG A 266 -4.16 0.91 -2.27
CA ARG A 266 -3.93 1.91 -3.32
C ARG A 266 -5.00 3.01 -3.28
N ALA A 267 -6.27 2.64 -3.14
CA ALA A 267 -7.38 3.58 -3.02
C ALA A 267 -7.27 4.45 -1.75
N GLU A 268 -6.82 3.88 -0.62
CA GLU A 268 -6.59 4.63 0.60
C GLU A 268 -5.43 5.64 0.46
N ILE A 269 -4.33 5.24 -0.16
CA ILE A 269 -3.21 6.16 -0.47
C ILE A 269 -3.71 7.28 -1.38
N ASP A 270 -4.38 6.96 -2.50
CA ASP A 270 -4.86 7.95 -3.46
C ASP A 270 -5.84 8.95 -2.81
N ARG A 271 -6.77 8.47 -1.97
CA ARG A 271 -7.71 9.33 -1.23
C ARG A 271 -6.98 10.27 -0.28
N ASN A 272 -6.08 9.75 0.57
CA ASN A 272 -5.35 10.59 1.52
C ASN A 272 -4.39 11.57 0.82
N ALA A 273 -3.76 11.15 -0.29
CA ALA A 273 -2.92 12.02 -1.12
C ALA A 273 -3.74 13.18 -1.73
N SER A 274 -4.94 12.89 -2.25
CA SER A 274 -5.85 13.92 -2.78
C SER A 274 -6.31 14.90 -1.70
N ALA A 275 -6.63 14.40 -0.50
CA ALA A 275 -7.02 15.21 0.64
C ALA A 275 -5.87 16.09 1.15
N LEU A 276 -4.66 15.54 1.20
CA LEU A 276 -3.44 16.28 1.54
C LEU A 276 -3.19 17.43 0.56
N ARG A 277 -3.30 17.17 -0.75
CA ARG A 277 -3.18 18.20 -1.79
C ARG A 277 -4.24 19.29 -1.62
N ALA A 278 -5.50 18.91 -1.42
CA ALA A 278 -6.60 19.86 -1.22
C ALA A 278 -6.36 20.74 0.01
N ARG A 279 -5.91 20.14 1.13
CA ARG A 279 -5.56 20.85 2.35
C ARG A 279 -4.41 21.83 2.14
N ALA A 280 -3.34 21.42 1.47
CA ALA A 280 -2.21 22.29 1.16
C ALA A 280 -2.64 23.53 0.35
N LEU A 281 -3.52 23.33 -0.65
CA LEU A 281 -4.07 24.44 -1.44
C LEU A 281 -4.99 25.34 -0.62
N GLN A 282 -5.78 24.79 0.31
CA GLN A 282 -6.64 25.57 1.20
C GLN A 282 -5.82 26.42 2.18
N THR A 283 -4.73 25.88 2.74
CA THR A 283 -3.80 26.63 3.58
C THR A 283 -3.20 27.79 2.79
N LEU A 284 -2.66 27.52 1.59
CA LEU A 284 -2.07 28.56 0.74
C LEU A 284 -3.08 29.66 0.37
N ALA A 285 -4.31 29.28 0.03
CA ALA A 285 -5.38 30.23 -0.27
C ALA A 285 -5.86 31.01 0.97
N GLY A 286 -5.69 30.45 2.17
CA GLY A 286 -5.94 31.12 3.44
C GLY A 286 -4.91 32.20 3.71
N GLU A 287 -3.62 31.88 3.60
CA GLU A 287 -2.52 32.85 3.75
C GLU A 287 -2.61 34.00 2.74
N ALA A 288 -2.92 33.69 1.47
CA ALA A 288 -3.07 34.70 0.43
C ALA A 288 -4.25 35.67 0.67
N ARG A 289 -5.29 35.23 1.38
CA ARG A 289 -6.43 36.07 1.78
C ARG A 289 -6.18 36.81 3.09
N GLY A 290 -5.32 36.28 3.97
CA GLY A 290 -4.95 36.93 5.23
C GLY A 290 -3.97 38.09 5.04
N GLY A 291 -3.15 38.05 3.98
CA GLY A 291 -2.21 39.12 3.63
C GLY A 291 -2.75 40.21 2.67
N ALA A 292 -4.06 40.19 2.34
CA ALA A 292 -4.72 41.19 1.49
C ALA A 292 -5.60 42.11 2.33
#